data_AF-A0A316EEF1-F1
#
_entry.id   AF-A0A316EEF1-F1
#
_cell.length_a   1.000
_cell.length_b   1.000
_cell.length_c   1.000
_cell.angle_alpha   90.00
_cell.angle_beta   90.00
_cell.angle_gamma   90.00
#
_symmetry.space_group_name_H-M   'P 1'
#
loop_
_entity.id
_entity.type
_entity.pdbx_description
1 polymer ?
#
loop_
_entity_poly.entity_id
_entity_poly.type
_entity_poly.pdbx_seq_one_letter_code
_entity_poly.pdbx_strand_id
1 'polypeptide(L)'
;MRSTSTIGKPLAQQEVAQEVVRVQEPVIQQDKVFSFDELQTAWNRFTSDLQMENRMTEYVIFNRKFTLKGTVIHLEVDNEIQLEKVSGTLRNEMITYLRKSLQNSKVQLETTVMEQENQSLIYTQADKFRFLAEKNPALIELKNVLGLDYDY
;
A
#
# COMPACT_ATOMS: atom_id res chain seq x y z
N MET A 1 10.72 -73.02 -31.00
CA MET A 1 9.38 -72.48 -30.69
C MET A 1 9.56 -71.49 -29.54
N ARG A 2 9.46 -70.18 -29.82
CA ARG A 2 8.39 -69.26 -29.34
C ARG A 2 8.39 -69.17 -27.80
N SER A 3 8.66 -68.07 -27.09
CA SER A 3 8.42 -66.62 -27.29
C SER A 3 9.22 -65.87 -26.19
N THR A 4 9.97 -64.78 -26.46
CA THR A 4 9.62 -63.34 -26.24
C THR A 4 8.80 -63.05 -24.97
N SER A 5 8.91 -61.98 -24.21
CA SER A 5 9.71 -60.74 -24.14
C SER A 5 8.91 -59.84 -23.19
N THR A 6 9.56 -59.15 -22.25
CA THR A 6 9.15 -57.85 -21.65
C THR A 6 7.82 -57.76 -20.88
N ILE A 7 7.87 -57.27 -19.63
CA ILE A 7 7.29 -55.99 -19.16
C ILE A 7 7.35 -55.98 -17.62
N GLY A 8 8.09 -55.00 -17.09
CA GLY A 8 8.25 -54.79 -15.64
C GLY A 8 9.45 -53.91 -15.27
N LYS A 9 9.64 -52.83 -16.02
CA LYS A 9 10.51 -51.67 -15.69
C LYS A 9 9.71 -50.76 -14.71
N PRO A 10 10.30 -49.72 -14.09
CA PRO A 10 11.59 -49.58 -13.40
C PRO A 10 11.50 -48.62 -12.17
N LEU A 11 12.66 -48.10 -11.71
CA LEU A 11 12.86 -46.83 -11.01
C LEU A 11 12.58 -46.78 -9.49
N ALA A 12 13.59 -47.18 -8.71
CA ALA A 12 13.88 -46.51 -7.44
C ALA A 12 14.94 -45.42 -7.72
N GLN A 13 14.49 -44.29 -8.25
CA GLN A 13 15.15 -42.99 -8.10
C GLN A 13 14.46 -42.26 -6.95
N GLN A 14 15.23 -41.39 -6.28
CA GLN A 14 14.88 -40.46 -5.19
C GLN A 14 15.30 -40.99 -3.80
N GLU A 15 16.03 -40.25 -2.97
CA GLU A 15 16.11 -38.79 -2.85
C GLU A 15 17.55 -38.27 -2.73
N VAL A 16 17.81 -37.26 -3.54
CA VAL A 16 18.94 -36.35 -3.44
C VAL A 16 18.80 -35.58 -2.12
N ALA A 17 19.87 -35.56 -1.33
CA ALA A 17 19.98 -34.72 -0.15
C ALA A 17 19.72 -33.26 -0.54
N GLN A 18 18.50 -32.79 -0.27
CA GLN A 18 18.18 -31.37 -0.35
C GLN A 18 18.73 -30.74 0.94
N GLU A 19 19.88 -30.13 0.77
CA GLU A 19 20.48 -29.18 1.71
C GLU A 19 19.48 -28.03 1.90
N VAL A 20 18.66 -28.16 2.94
CA VAL A 20 17.80 -27.09 3.44
C VAL A 20 18.71 -25.98 3.95
N VAL A 21 19.03 -25.02 3.07
CA VAL A 21 19.51 -23.71 3.47
C VAL A 21 18.37 -23.03 4.21
N ARG A 22 18.26 -23.36 5.49
CA ARG A 22 17.42 -22.67 6.46
C ARG A 22 18.04 -21.29 6.64
N VAL A 23 17.55 -20.32 5.87
CA VAL A 23 17.75 -18.90 6.16
C VAL A 23 17.21 -18.70 7.56
N GLN A 24 18.09 -18.71 8.56
CA GLN A 24 17.74 -18.39 9.93
C GLN A 24 17.49 -16.88 9.95
N GLU A 25 16.23 -16.49 9.73
CA GLU A 25 15.77 -15.18 10.17
C GLU A 25 16.09 -15.06 11.67
N PRO A 26 16.67 -13.93 12.13
CA PRO A 26 16.96 -13.75 13.54
C PRO A 26 15.64 -13.85 14.32
N VAL A 27 15.58 -14.83 15.22
CA VAL A 27 14.45 -15.04 16.14
C VAL A 27 14.40 -13.85 17.10
N ILE A 28 13.71 -12.78 16.72
CA ILE A 28 13.42 -11.65 17.61
C ILE A 28 12.27 -12.08 18.52
N GLN A 29 12.57 -12.91 19.52
CA GLN A 29 11.65 -13.19 20.62
C GLN A 29 11.80 -12.10 21.67
N GLN A 30 11.25 -10.92 21.38
CA GLN A 30 10.93 -9.93 22.38
C GLN A 30 9.58 -9.34 21.96
N ASP A 31 8.58 -9.43 22.85
CA ASP A 31 7.27 -8.79 22.70
C ASP A 31 7.26 -7.55 23.60
N LYS A 32 8.31 -6.73 23.52
CA LYS A 32 8.41 -5.56 24.38
C LYS A 32 7.30 -4.59 24.00
N VAL A 33 6.55 -4.13 24.99
CA VAL A 33 5.59 -3.05 24.80
C VAL A 33 6.40 -1.79 24.43
N PHE A 34 6.13 -1.21 23.26
CA PHE A 34 6.77 0.01 22.80
C PHE A 34 5.81 1.18 22.87
N SER A 35 6.34 2.37 23.11
CA SER A 35 5.58 3.62 23.03
C SER A 35 5.52 4.14 21.60
N PHE A 36 4.50 4.96 21.30
CA PHE A 36 4.42 5.70 20.05
C PHE A 36 5.67 6.57 19.81
N ASP A 37 6.24 7.13 20.88
CA ASP A 37 7.45 7.97 20.81
C ASP A 37 8.71 7.17 20.40
N GLU A 38 8.87 5.95 20.95
CA GLU A 38 9.95 5.02 20.55
C GLU A 38 9.80 4.62 19.07
N LEU A 39 8.57 4.33 18.64
CA LEU A 39 8.25 4.05 17.24
C LEU A 39 8.58 5.25 16.35
N GLN A 40 8.17 6.45 16.73
CA GLN A 40 8.40 7.67 15.96
C GLN A 40 9.89 7.98 15.84
N THR A 41 10.65 7.78 16.91
CA THR A 41 12.11 7.94 16.90
C THR A 41 12.78 6.95 15.96
N ALA A 42 12.40 5.67 16.02
CA ALA A 42 12.91 4.64 15.10
C ALA A 42 12.52 4.93 13.65
N TRP A 43 11.28 5.33 13.41
CA TRP A 43 10.77 5.70 12.09
C TRP A 43 11.55 6.87 11.49
N ASN A 44 11.74 7.95 12.24
CA ASN A 44 12.48 9.13 11.80
C ASN A 44 13.94 8.80 11.47
N ARG A 45 14.54 7.88 12.24
CA ARG A 45 15.89 7.39 11.96
C ARG A 45 15.95 6.63 10.64
N PHE A 46 15.02 5.70 10.42
CA PHE A 46 14.92 4.98 9.15
C PHE A 46 14.70 5.92 7.95
N THR A 47 13.83 6.93 8.07
CA THR A 47 13.64 7.93 7.00
C THR A 47 14.90 8.77 6.77
N SER A 48 15.66 9.09 7.82
CA SER A 48 16.93 9.81 7.68
C SER A 48 17.98 8.97 6.96
N ASP A 49 18.04 7.67 7.27
CA ASP A 49 18.93 6.71 6.59
C ASP A 49 18.60 6.63 5.09
N LEU A 50 17.31 6.57 4.71
CA LEU A 50 16.88 6.62 3.30
C LEU A 50 17.32 7.90 2.58
N GLN A 51 17.26 9.04 3.26
CA GLN A 51 17.71 10.32 2.73
C GLN A 51 19.23 10.30 2.48
N MET A 52 20.01 9.73 3.40
CA MET A 52 21.47 9.58 3.26
C MET A 52 21.86 8.61 2.14
N GLU A 53 21.06 7.56 1.91
CA GLU A 53 21.24 6.60 0.80
C GLU A 53 20.80 7.16 -0.57
N ASN A 54 20.40 8.43 -0.64
CA ASN A 54 19.90 9.08 -1.86
C ASN A 54 18.63 8.42 -2.44
N ARG A 55 17.86 7.72 -1.60
CA ARG A 55 16.58 7.06 -1.91
C ARG A 55 15.40 8.00 -1.68
N MET A 56 15.37 9.10 -2.44
CA MET A 56 14.41 10.19 -2.23
C MET A 56 12.95 9.76 -2.45
N THR A 57 12.68 8.80 -3.34
CA THR A 57 11.31 8.36 -3.61
C THR A 57 10.73 7.66 -2.39
N GLU A 58 11.51 6.76 -1.80
CA GLU A 58 11.17 5.98 -0.61
C GLU A 58 11.04 6.91 0.61
N TYR A 59 11.95 7.89 0.73
CA TYR A 59 11.88 8.93 1.74
C TYR A 59 10.56 9.70 1.68
N VAL A 60 10.13 10.16 0.50
CA VAL A 60 8.87 10.92 0.35
C VAL A 60 7.65 10.11 0.78
N ILE A 61 7.66 8.79 0.51
CA ILE A 61 6.54 7.92 0.88
C ILE A 61 6.45 7.72 2.40
N PHE A 62 7.59 7.56 3.08
CA PHE A 62 7.61 7.35 4.54
C PHE A 62 7.66 8.64 5.37
N ASN A 63 8.06 9.76 4.79
CA ASN A 63 8.07 11.07 5.44
C ASN A 63 6.67 11.71 5.43
N ARG A 64 5.67 10.91 5.83
CA ARG A 64 4.27 11.31 5.93
C ARG A 64 3.75 10.95 7.31
N LYS A 65 2.57 11.45 7.63
CA LYS A 65 1.91 11.10 8.89
C LYS A 65 1.43 9.64 8.81
N PHE A 66 1.74 8.87 9.83
CA PHE A 66 1.22 7.52 10.03
C PHE A 66 0.44 7.47 11.34
N THR A 67 -0.45 6.50 11.47
CA THR A 67 -1.19 6.26 12.72
C THR A 67 -0.84 4.89 13.28
N LEU A 68 -0.79 4.79 14.61
CA LEU A 68 -0.54 3.53 15.31
C LEU A 68 -1.84 3.04 15.96
N LYS A 69 -2.28 1.83 15.60
CA LYS A 69 -3.41 1.15 16.23
C LYS A 69 -2.91 -0.13 16.89
N GLY A 70 -2.64 -0.06 18.19
CA GLY A 70 -2.03 -1.16 18.94
C GLY A 70 -0.61 -1.43 18.45
N THR A 71 -0.43 -2.46 17.63
CA THR A 71 0.85 -2.86 17.04
C THR A 71 0.89 -2.70 15.51
N VAL A 72 -0.19 -2.19 14.92
CA VAL A 72 -0.34 -2.02 13.48
C VAL A 72 -0.17 -0.55 13.11
N ILE A 73 0.83 -0.28 12.29
CA ILE A 73 1.13 1.04 11.75
C ILE A 73 0.36 1.19 10.44
N HIS A 74 -0.46 2.23 10.33
CA HIS A 74 -1.22 2.54 9.13
C HIS A 74 -0.57 3.73 8.44
N LEU A 75 -0.15 3.53 7.19
CA LEU A 75 0.44 4.53 6.33
C LEU A 75 -0.48 4.81 5.14
N GLU A 76 -0.71 6.09 4.86
CA GLU A 76 -1.57 6.55 3.79
C GLU A 76 -0.74 7.08 2.60
N VAL A 77 -0.94 6.51 1.41
CA VAL A 77 -0.22 6.86 0.17
C VAL A 77 -1.16 7.49 -0.86
N ASP A 78 -0.64 8.35 -1.75
CA ASP A 78 -1.49 9.10 -2.68
C ASP A 78 -1.94 8.30 -3.92
N ASN A 79 -1.21 7.24 -4.28
CA ASN A 79 -1.41 6.52 -5.54
C ASN A 79 -1.14 5.02 -5.36
N GLU A 80 -1.87 4.18 -6.08
CA GLU A 80 -1.64 2.73 -6.18
C GLU A 80 -0.21 2.38 -6.56
N ILE A 81 0.46 3.17 -7.41
CA ILE A 81 1.88 2.95 -7.76
C ILE A 81 2.79 3.07 -6.53
N GLN A 82 2.50 4.04 -5.65
CA GLN A 82 3.25 4.17 -4.39
C GLN A 82 2.91 3.01 -3.44
N LEU A 83 1.64 2.57 -3.40
CA LEU A 83 1.21 1.42 -2.62
C LEU A 83 1.98 0.15 -3.04
N GLU A 84 2.02 -0.15 -4.33
CA GLU A 84 2.71 -1.33 -4.86
C GLU A 84 4.21 -1.29 -4.50
N LYS A 85 4.83 -0.12 -4.65
CA LYS A 85 6.25 0.07 -4.32
C LYS A 85 6.55 -0.11 -2.83
N VAL A 86 5.67 0.35 -1.94
CA VAL A 86 5.80 0.13 -0.50
C VAL A 86 5.54 -1.33 -0.15
N SER A 87 4.51 -1.94 -0.74
CA SER A 87 4.02 -3.27 -0.36
C SER A 87 5.02 -4.41 -0.59
N GLY A 88 6.03 -4.20 -1.44
CA GLY A 88 7.09 -5.16 -1.72
C GLY A 88 8.29 -5.09 -0.75
N THR A 89 9.48 -4.91 -1.30
CA THR A 89 10.75 -4.95 -0.54
C THR A 89 10.83 -3.88 0.53
N LEU A 90 10.30 -2.70 0.24
CA LEU A 90 10.41 -1.53 1.10
C LEU A 90 9.66 -1.71 2.43
N ARG A 91 8.46 -2.31 2.39
CA ARG A 91 7.70 -2.73 3.58
C ARG A 91 8.51 -3.72 4.41
N ASN A 92 9.11 -4.73 3.77
CA ASN A 92 9.89 -5.74 4.48
C ASN A 92 11.13 -5.14 5.16
N GLU A 93 11.85 -4.25 4.48
CA GLU A 93 13.00 -3.54 5.03
C GLU A 93 12.60 -2.72 6.26
N MET A 94 11.51 -1.95 6.15
CA MET A 94 11.00 -1.14 7.25
C MET A 94 10.52 -1.99 8.43
N ILE A 95 9.71 -3.03 8.19
CA ILE A 95 9.22 -3.93 9.24
C ILE A 95 10.41 -4.59 9.94
N THR A 96 11.40 -5.07 9.19
CA THR A 96 12.60 -5.70 9.76
C THR A 96 13.37 -4.73 10.64
N TYR A 97 13.54 -3.49 10.19
CA TYR A 97 14.18 -2.43 10.95
C TYR A 97 13.41 -2.13 12.25
N LEU A 98 12.09 -1.92 12.15
CA LEU A 98 11.24 -1.60 13.29
C LEU A 98 11.19 -2.74 14.31
N ARG A 99 11.08 -4.00 13.87
CA ARG A 99 11.12 -5.17 14.75
C ARG A 99 12.44 -5.27 15.52
N LYS A 100 13.56 -4.95 14.85
CA LYS A 100 14.90 -4.92 15.46
C LYS A 100 15.06 -3.76 16.44
N SER A 101 14.58 -2.57 16.07
CA SER A 101 14.71 -1.36 16.88
C SER A 101 13.81 -1.39 18.11
N LEU A 102 12.56 -1.84 17.94
CA LEU A 102 11.55 -1.88 19.01
C LEU A 102 11.57 -3.19 19.79
N GLN A 103 12.34 -4.18 19.35
CA GLN A 103 12.37 -5.52 19.93
C GLN A 103 10.95 -6.07 20.09
N ASN A 104 10.16 -5.93 19.02
CA ASN A 104 8.76 -6.34 18.98
C ASN A 104 8.42 -6.95 17.62
N SER A 105 8.19 -8.26 17.60
CA SER A 105 7.88 -9.01 16.37
C SER A 105 6.43 -8.85 15.89
N LYS A 106 5.53 -8.35 16.73
CA LYS A 106 4.12 -8.13 16.40
C LYS A 106 3.88 -6.85 15.60
N VAL A 107 4.92 -6.03 15.38
CA VAL A 107 4.83 -4.83 14.55
C VAL A 107 4.46 -5.21 13.11
N GLN A 108 3.40 -4.58 12.62
CA GLN A 108 2.90 -4.72 11.27
C GLN A 108 2.78 -3.34 10.63
N LEU A 109 3.03 -3.26 9.33
CA LEU A 109 2.81 -2.06 8.52
C LEU A 109 1.71 -2.36 7.53
N GLU A 110 0.59 -1.65 7.63
CA GLU A 110 -0.51 -1.64 6.67
C GLU A 110 -0.44 -0.34 5.90
N THR A 111 -0.55 -0.44 4.57
CA THR A 111 -0.48 0.73 3.69
C THR A 111 -1.79 0.80 2.91
N THR A 112 -2.43 1.97 2.89
CA THR A 112 -3.70 2.20 2.19
C THR A 112 -3.56 3.38 1.26
N VAL A 113 -4.15 3.30 0.07
CA VAL A 113 -4.28 4.48 -0.79
C VAL A 113 -5.28 5.41 -0.13
N MET A 114 -4.93 6.69 0.02
CA MET A 114 -5.92 7.71 0.34
C MET A 114 -6.91 7.71 -0.81
N GLU A 115 -8.13 7.27 -0.53
CA GLU A 115 -9.27 7.79 -1.26
C GLU A 115 -9.26 9.28 -1.01
N GLN A 116 -8.61 10.02 -1.91
CA GLN A 116 -9.07 11.36 -2.16
C GLN A 116 -10.54 11.14 -2.49
N GLU A 117 -11.42 11.47 -1.55
CA GLU A 117 -12.68 12.07 -1.87
C GLU A 117 -12.33 13.24 -2.78
N ASN A 118 -12.09 12.93 -4.05
CA ASN A 118 -12.61 13.67 -5.14
C ASN A 118 -14.11 13.72 -4.81
N GLN A 119 -14.46 14.68 -3.95
CA GLN A 119 -15.32 15.74 -4.39
C GLN A 119 -14.81 16.16 -5.78
N SER A 120 -15.07 15.32 -6.78
CA SER A 120 -15.69 15.75 -8.00
C SER A 120 -16.85 16.58 -7.50
N LEU A 121 -16.54 17.83 -7.17
CA LEU A 121 -17.41 18.91 -7.48
C LEU A 121 -17.77 18.61 -8.91
N ILE A 122 -18.95 18.02 -9.08
CA ILE A 122 -19.49 17.68 -10.38
C ILE A 122 -19.67 19.06 -11.01
N TYR A 123 -18.63 19.50 -11.68
CA TYR A 123 -18.51 20.80 -12.31
C TYR A 123 -18.61 20.59 -13.81
N THR A 124 -19.46 19.64 -14.22
CA THR A 124 -20.05 19.75 -15.54
C THR A 124 -20.76 21.10 -15.59
N GLN A 125 -20.70 21.76 -16.73
CA GLN A 125 -21.33 23.08 -16.89
C GLN A 125 -22.84 23.02 -16.58
N ALA A 126 -23.45 21.85 -16.77
CA ALA A 126 -24.83 21.55 -16.41
C ALA A 126 -25.08 21.58 -14.89
N ASP A 127 -24.21 20.98 -14.08
CA ASP A 127 -24.35 20.98 -12.61
C ASP A 127 -24.06 22.35 -12.00
N LYS A 128 -23.10 23.11 -12.57
CA LYS A 128 -22.91 24.53 -12.21
C LYS A 128 -24.16 25.34 -12.49
N PHE A 129 -24.78 25.16 -13.66
CA PHE A 129 -26.02 25.85 -13.99
C PHE A 129 -27.16 25.47 -13.03
N ARG A 130 -27.31 24.18 -12.71
CA ARG A 130 -28.34 23.71 -11.78
C ARG A 130 -28.15 24.25 -10.36
N PHE A 131 -26.92 24.26 -9.85
CA PHE A 131 -26.59 24.83 -8.54
C PHE A 131 -26.82 26.36 -8.49
N LEU A 132 -26.46 27.07 -9.55
CA LEU A 132 -26.71 28.51 -9.67
C LEU A 132 -28.21 28.81 -9.80
N ALA A 133 -28.95 27.99 -10.56
CA ALA A 133 -30.39 28.11 -10.73
C ALA A 133 -31.17 27.81 -9.45
N GLU A 134 -30.70 26.86 -8.62
CA GLU A 134 -31.28 26.58 -7.30
C GLU A 134 -31.09 27.76 -6.33
N LYS A 135 -29.96 28.47 -6.42
CA LYS A 135 -29.70 29.67 -5.61
C LYS A 135 -30.32 30.95 -6.18
N ASN A 136 -30.57 31.02 -7.49
CA ASN A 136 -31.18 32.16 -8.13
C ASN A 136 -32.16 31.71 -9.23
N PRO A 137 -33.47 31.59 -8.90
CA PRO A 137 -34.49 31.14 -9.86
C PRO A 137 -34.65 32.07 -11.07
N ALA A 138 -34.16 33.32 -11.01
CA ALA A 138 -34.13 34.22 -12.15
C ALA A 138 -33.24 33.71 -13.31
N LEU A 139 -32.32 32.78 -13.05
CA LEU A 139 -31.52 32.13 -14.10
C LEU A 139 -32.33 31.13 -14.95
N ILE A 140 -33.38 30.53 -14.37
CA ILE A 140 -34.32 29.68 -15.09
C ILE A 140 -35.18 30.54 -16.01
N GLU A 141 -35.64 31.70 -15.52
CA GLU A 141 -36.37 32.67 -16.33
C GLU A 141 -35.50 33.24 -17.45
N LEU A 142 -34.23 33.57 -17.19
CA LEU A 142 -33.32 34.05 -18.23
C LEU A 142 -33.04 32.99 -19.31
N LYS A 143 -32.90 31.70 -18.93
CA LYS A 143 -32.79 30.59 -19.90
C LYS A 143 -34.05 30.49 -20.78
N ASN A 144 -35.23 30.64 -20.18
CA ASN A 144 -36.51 30.53 -20.89
C ASN A 144 -36.77 31.76 -21.79
N VAL A 145 -36.40 32.97 -21.34
CA VAL A 145 -36.55 34.22 -22.11
C VAL A 145 -35.59 34.28 -23.29
N LEU A 146 -34.39 33.70 -23.17
CA LEU A 146 -33.39 33.65 -24.24
C LEU A 146 -33.63 32.55 -25.29
N GLY A 147 -34.70 31.75 -25.15
CA GLY A 147 -35.17 30.86 -26.22
C GLY A 147 -34.18 29.77 -26.63
N LEU A 148 -33.47 29.16 -25.68
CA LEU A 148 -32.58 28.01 -25.94
C LEU A 148 -33.34 26.67 -25.93
N ASP A 149 -34.60 26.67 -26.35
CA ASP A 149 -35.32 25.45 -26.73
C ASP A 149 -35.11 25.25 -28.22
N TYR A 150 -34.21 24.33 -28.57
CA TYR A 150 -34.14 23.81 -29.93
C TYR A 150 -35.40 22.99 -30.18
N ASP A 151 -36.42 23.61 -30.78
CA ASP A 151 -37.48 22.90 -31.49
C ASP A 151 -37.09 22.84 -32.97
N TYR A 152 -36.59 21.69 -33.42
CA TYR A 152 -36.66 21.24 -34.81
C TYR A 152 -36.53 19.72 -34.91
#